data_AF-A0A399HKK2-F1
#
_entry.id   AF-A0A399HKK2-F1
#
_cell.length_a   1.000
_cell.length_b   1.000
_cell.length_c   1.000
_cell.angle_alpha   90.00
_cell.angle_beta   90.00
_cell.angle_gamma   90.00
#
_symmetry.space_group_name_H-M   'P 1'
#
loop_
_entity.id
_entity.type
_entity.pdbx_description
1 polymer ?
#
loop_
_entity_poly.entity_id
_entity_poly.type
_entity_poly.pdbx_seq_one_letter_code
_entity_poly.pdbx_strand_id
1 'polypeptide(L)'
;MTKRNQGPVAAAAAAQGRAAGGMTAYDRRMYALMNRNEMASVHGSAARRRAVVIAHLVLTAAMAGAFVVSMAMESRWVLVALLVLLVPWCVATGMINSATRGLLELRARALDERQLAERDRAMARAHRLSTAVAGAAFVAAAAATRFGDVDAGVLLLPALGLVLVAHWLMPLWVAGLSVADEPVDELDT
;
A
#
# COMPACT_ATOMS: atom_id res chain seq x y z
N MET A 1 -48.04 41.83 8.37
CA MET A 1 -48.10 40.35 8.39
C MET A 1 -47.42 39.80 7.14
N THR A 2 -46.17 39.38 7.23
CA THR A 2 -45.44 38.77 6.10
C THR A 2 -44.55 37.65 6.64
N LYS A 3 -45.12 36.46 6.79
CA LYS A 3 -44.39 35.22 7.09
C LYS A 3 -43.50 34.89 5.88
N ARG A 4 -42.19 35.12 6.02
CA ARG A 4 -41.18 34.74 5.01
C ARG A 4 -41.12 33.21 4.92
N ASN A 5 -41.42 32.70 3.73
CA ASN A 5 -41.38 31.30 3.34
C ASN A 5 -39.91 30.81 3.26
N GLN A 6 -39.31 30.45 4.40
CA GLN A 6 -37.91 29.97 4.51
C GLN A 6 -37.77 28.43 4.47
N GLY A 7 -38.86 27.68 4.36
CA GLY A 7 -38.87 26.21 4.46
C GLY A 7 -38.11 25.44 3.37
N PRO A 8 -38.31 25.74 2.06
CA PRO A 8 -37.76 24.88 1.01
C PRO A 8 -36.27 25.09 0.76
N VAL A 9 -35.75 26.31 0.98
CA VAL A 9 -34.32 26.62 0.78
C VAL A 9 -33.46 26.04 1.91
N ALA A 10 -33.95 26.08 3.15
CA ALA A 10 -33.27 25.47 4.29
C ALA A 10 -33.26 23.92 4.20
N ALA A 11 -34.35 23.32 3.71
CA ALA A 11 -34.44 21.87 3.50
C ALA A 11 -33.54 21.41 2.33
N ALA A 12 -33.46 22.18 1.23
CA ALA A 12 -32.55 21.91 0.12
C ALA A 12 -31.08 22.09 0.52
N ALA A 13 -30.75 23.11 1.32
CA ALA A 13 -29.39 23.29 1.87
C ALA A 13 -29.02 22.20 2.89
N ALA A 14 -29.96 21.75 3.72
CA ALA A 14 -29.74 20.64 4.66
C ALA A 14 -29.71 19.25 3.99
N ALA A 15 -30.32 19.11 2.80
CA ALA A 15 -30.22 17.93 1.94
C ALA A 15 -28.93 17.96 1.10
N GLN A 16 -28.52 19.13 0.60
CA GLN A 16 -27.24 19.34 -0.08
C GLN A 16 -26.06 19.21 0.88
N GLY A 17 -26.18 19.64 2.15
CA GLY A 17 -25.19 19.39 3.21
C GLY A 17 -25.12 17.94 3.67
N ARG A 18 -26.19 17.15 3.48
CA ARG A 18 -26.18 15.69 3.70
C ARG A 18 -25.67 14.91 2.49
N ALA A 19 -25.84 15.44 1.27
CA ALA A 19 -25.33 14.88 0.02
C ALA A 19 -23.85 15.27 -0.26
N ALA A 20 -23.39 16.40 0.28
CA ALA A 20 -22.00 16.81 0.29
C ALA A 20 -21.21 16.07 1.39
N GLY A 21 -20.85 14.81 1.11
CA GLY A 21 -19.63 14.22 1.67
C GLY A 21 -19.71 13.50 3.03
N GLY A 22 -20.90 13.17 3.54
CA GLY A 22 -21.01 12.38 4.77
C GLY A 22 -20.39 10.98 4.62
N MET A 23 -19.55 10.57 5.58
CA MET A 23 -18.98 9.21 5.68
C MET A 23 -20.11 8.16 5.61
N THR A 24 -20.00 7.15 4.75
CA THR A 24 -21.02 6.09 4.67
C THR A 24 -20.93 5.14 5.87
N ALA A 25 -21.93 4.29 6.07
CA ALA A 25 -21.87 3.25 7.11
C ALA A 25 -20.71 2.28 6.90
N TYR A 26 -20.37 1.97 5.64
CA TYR A 26 -19.19 1.20 5.28
C TYR A 26 -17.90 1.93 5.66
N ASP A 27 -17.78 3.21 5.30
CA ASP A 27 -16.58 4.01 5.61
C ASP A 27 -16.37 4.12 7.14
N ARG A 28 -17.45 4.29 7.93
CA ARG A 28 -17.38 4.27 9.40
C ARG A 28 -16.90 2.93 9.95
N ARG A 29 -17.39 1.82 9.41
CA ARG A 29 -16.99 0.47 9.84
C ARG A 29 -15.52 0.19 9.50
N MET A 30 -15.09 0.60 8.31
CA MET A 30 -13.69 0.46 7.88
C MET A 30 -12.76 1.32 8.74
N TYR A 31 -13.11 2.59 8.95
CA TYR A 31 -12.36 3.50 9.82
C TYR A 31 -12.23 2.94 11.25
N ALA A 32 -13.33 2.43 11.82
CA ALA A 32 -13.32 1.83 13.15
C ALA A 32 -12.47 0.55 13.23
N LEU A 33 -12.42 -0.25 12.17
CA LEU A 33 -11.56 -1.45 12.10
C LEU A 33 -10.08 -1.08 12.04
N MET A 34 -9.72 -0.10 11.21
CA MET A 34 -8.33 0.31 10.97
C MET A 34 -7.74 1.14 12.11
N ASN A 35 -8.58 1.72 12.96
CA ASN A 35 -8.17 2.49 14.13
C ASN A 35 -8.29 1.71 15.45
N ARG A 36 -8.40 0.36 15.40
CA ARG A 36 -8.38 -0.46 16.62
C ARG A 36 -6.97 -0.52 17.20
N ASN A 37 -6.84 -0.12 18.46
CA ASN A 37 -5.58 -0.20 19.20
C ASN A 37 -5.16 -1.64 19.56
N GLU A 38 -6.04 -2.64 19.33
CA GLU A 38 -5.77 -4.06 19.61
C GLU A 38 -4.53 -4.58 18.85
N MET A 39 -4.19 -4.00 17.68
CA MET A 39 -2.99 -4.35 16.91
C MET A 39 -1.79 -3.43 17.17
N ALA A 40 -1.92 -2.41 18.03
CA ALA A 40 -0.86 -1.45 18.32
C ALA A 40 0.41 -2.12 18.87
N SER A 41 0.27 -3.24 19.59
CA SER A 41 1.41 -4.02 20.09
C SER A 41 2.27 -4.61 18.96
N VAL A 42 1.71 -4.89 17.79
CA VAL A 42 2.41 -5.58 16.69
C VAL A 42 3.21 -4.60 15.82
N HIS A 43 2.72 -3.37 15.63
CA HIS A 43 3.35 -2.34 14.79
C HIS A 43 3.65 -1.01 15.52
N GLY A 44 3.62 -1.02 16.85
CA GLY A 44 3.78 0.19 17.67
C GLY A 44 5.14 0.86 17.53
N SER A 45 6.21 0.12 17.23
CA SER A 45 7.55 0.68 17.02
C SER A 45 8.00 0.71 15.56
N ALA A 46 8.78 1.72 15.19
CA ALA A 46 9.36 1.86 13.85
C ALA A 46 10.17 0.63 13.43
N ALA A 47 10.87 -0.02 14.36
CA ALA A 47 11.64 -1.23 14.08
C ALA A 47 10.74 -2.40 13.64
N ARG A 48 9.59 -2.60 14.32
CA ARG A 48 8.63 -3.65 13.96
C ARG A 48 7.98 -3.36 12.60
N ARG A 49 7.59 -2.11 12.34
CA ARG A 49 7.05 -1.70 11.02
C ARG A 49 8.05 -1.95 9.89
N ARG A 50 9.32 -1.57 10.09
CA ARG A 50 10.39 -1.83 9.12
C ARG A 50 10.61 -3.32 8.90
N ALA A 51 10.61 -4.13 9.97
CA ALA A 51 10.75 -5.58 9.85
C ALA A 51 9.61 -6.20 9.02
N VAL A 52 8.36 -5.76 9.20
CA VAL A 52 7.22 -6.22 8.39
C VAL A 52 7.37 -5.83 6.93
N VAL A 53 7.78 -4.58 6.64
CA VAL A 53 8.03 -4.14 5.25
C VAL A 53 9.16 -4.95 4.62
N ILE A 54 10.26 -5.20 5.34
CA ILE A 54 11.38 -6.03 4.87
C ILE A 54 10.90 -7.48 4.62
N ALA A 55 10.11 -8.05 5.53
CA ALA A 55 9.54 -9.38 5.34
C ALA A 55 8.65 -9.44 4.09
N HIS A 56 7.82 -8.42 3.86
CA HIS A 56 7.00 -8.30 2.66
C HIS A 56 7.86 -8.18 1.39
N LEU A 57 8.95 -7.42 1.43
CA LEU A 57 9.90 -7.31 0.31
C LEU A 57 10.53 -8.67 -0.01
N VAL A 58 11.01 -9.40 1.02
CA VAL A 58 11.59 -10.74 0.87
C VAL A 58 10.57 -11.73 0.30
N LEU A 59 9.34 -11.73 0.82
CA LEU A 59 8.27 -12.59 0.31
C LEU A 59 7.92 -12.26 -1.14
N THR A 60 7.89 -10.97 -1.50
CA THR A 60 7.64 -10.53 -2.89
C THR A 60 8.76 -11.00 -3.82
N ALA A 61 10.02 -10.86 -3.41
CA ALA A 61 11.17 -11.33 -4.17
C ALA A 61 11.16 -12.86 -4.33
N ALA A 62 10.85 -13.60 -3.26
CA ALA A 62 10.72 -15.06 -3.30
C ALA A 62 9.60 -15.51 -4.24
N MET A 63 8.44 -14.85 -4.19
CA MET A 63 7.29 -15.16 -5.04
C MET A 63 7.58 -14.83 -6.51
N ALA A 64 8.25 -13.72 -6.80
CA ALA A 64 8.68 -13.37 -8.14
C ALA A 64 9.74 -14.35 -8.68
N GLY A 65 10.71 -14.75 -7.85
CA GLY A 65 11.70 -15.77 -8.21
C GLY A 65 11.06 -17.12 -8.52
N ALA A 66 10.13 -17.57 -7.67
CA ALA A 66 9.35 -18.79 -7.89
C ALA A 66 8.53 -18.71 -9.18
N PHE A 67 7.94 -17.55 -9.48
CA PHE A 67 7.23 -17.33 -10.75
C PHE A 67 8.18 -17.46 -11.96
N VAL A 68 9.36 -16.85 -11.93
CA VAL A 68 10.36 -16.99 -13.00
C VAL A 68 10.79 -18.45 -13.16
N VAL A 69 11.07 -19.15 -12.06
CA VAL A 69 11.41 -20.58 -12.07
C VAL A 69 10.28 -21.41 -12.66
N SER A 70 9.01 -21.07 -12.39
CA SER A 70 7.85 -21.77 -12.97
C SER A 70 7.78 -21.68 -14.49
N MET A 71 8.36 -20.62 -15.09
CA MET A 71 8.42 -20.49 -16.54
C MET A 71 9.47 -21.43 -17.16
N ALA A 72 10.51 -21.78 -16.40
CA ALA A 72 11.56 -22.70 -16.82
C ALA A 72 11.28 -24.15 -16.44
N MET A 73 10.48 -24.38 -15.39
CA MET A 73 10.17 -25.69 -14.84
C MET A 73 8.67 -25.96 -14.89
N GLU A 74 8.25 -26.98 -15.65
CA GLU A 74 6.87 -27.47 -15.67
C GLU A 74 6.53 -28.29 -14.40
N SER A 75 6.77 -27.72 -13.22
CA SER A 75 6.59 -28.40 -11.93
C SER A 75 5.40 -27.84 -11.16
N ARG A 76 4.43 -28.72 -10.89
CA ARG A 76 3.24 -28.41 -10.05
C ARG A 76 3.63 -27.99 -8.63
N TRP A 77 4.79 -28.41 -8.14
CA TRP A 77 5.30 -28.01 -6.81
C TRP A 77 5.62 -26.52 -6.73
N VAL A 78 5.97 -25.87 -7.84
CA VAL A 78 6.21 -24.42 -7.87
C VAL A 78 4.90 -23.66 -7.63
N LEU A 79 3.78 -24.14 -8.17
CA LEU A 79 2.46 -23.56 -7.89
C LEU A 79 2.07 -23.72 -6.42
N VAL A 80 2.35 -24.88 -5.82
CA VAL A 80 2.12 -25.10 -4.38
C VAL A 80 2.97 -24.14 -3.55
N ALA A 81 4.25 -23.96 -3.90
CA ALA A 81 5.13 -23.01 -3.22
C ALA A 81 4.62 -21.56 -3.32
N LEU A 82 4.13 -21.14 -4.49
CA LEU A 82 3.50 -19.83 -4.68
C LEU A 82 2.27 -19.65 -3.78
N LEU A 83 1.40 -20.66 -3.68
CA LEU A 83 0.23 -20.62 -2.80
C LEU A 83 0.63 -20.53 -1.31
N VAL A 84 1.66 -21.27 -0.91
CA VAL A 84 2.18 -21.23 0.47
C VAL A 84 2.79 -19.86 0.79
N LEU A 85 3.51 -19.24 -0.15
CA LEU A 85 4.07 -17.89 0.00
C LEU A 85 3.00 -16.81 0.01
N LEU A 86 1.90 -17.00 -0.71
CA LEU A 86 0.80 -16.03 -0.80
C LEU A 86 0.15 -15.76 0.56
N VAL A 87 0.00 -16.78 1.41
CA VAL A 87 -0.63 -16.62 2.74
C VAL A 87 0.12 -15.62 3.64
N PRO A 88 1.42 -15.82 3.97
CA PRO A 88 2.17 -14.85 4.76
C PRO A 88 2.34 -13.52 4.04
N TRP A 89 2.35 -13.50 2.70
CA TRP A 89 2.37 -12.26 1.91
C TRP A 89 1.12 -11.42 2.18
N CYS A 90 -0.08 -12.01 2.09
CA CYS A 90 -1.34 -11.33 2.39
C CYS A 90 -1.40 -10.82 3.84
N VAL A 91 -0.91 -11.61 4.80
CA VAL A 91 -0.84 -11.20 6.20
C VAL A 91 0.07 -9.98 6.34
N ALA A 92 1.26 -10.00 5.74
CA ALA A 92 2.19 -8.88 5.77
C ALA A 92 1.58 -7.61 5.12
N THR A 93 0.86 -7.75 4.00
CA THR A 93 0.14 -6.64 3.36
C THR A 93 -0.88 -6.03 4.33
N GLY A 94 -1.70 -6.86 4.97
CA GLY A 94 -2.68 -6.42 5.96
C GLY A 94 -2.04 -5.70 7.15
N MET A 95 -0.90 -6.19 7.63
CA MET A 95 -0.14 -5.54 8.72
C MET A 95 0.45 -4.18 8.32
N ILE A 96 0.91 -4.02 7.08
CA ILE A 96 1.38 -2.71 6.59
C ILE A 96 0.20 -1.74 6.44
N ASN A 97 -0.95 -2.22 5.95
CA ASN A 97 -2.16 -1.40 5.84
C ASN A 97 -2.71 -0.99 7.22
N SER A 98 -2.68 -1.88 8.21
CA SER A 98 -3.08 -1.54 9.58
C SER A 98 -2.10 -0.53 10.21
N ALA A 99 -0.79 -0.70 9.99
CA ALA A 99 0.23 0.21 10.50
C ALA A 99 0.12 1.63 9.91
N THR A 100 -0.42 1.75 8.69
CA THR A 100 -0.70 3.03 8.03
C THR A 100 -2.11 3.54 8.31
N ARG A 101 -2.86 2.90 9.23
CA ARG A 101 -4.26 3.19 9.59
C ARG A 101 -5.18 3.28 8.37
N GLY A 102 -4.88 2.51 7.33
CA GLY A 102 -5.65 2.53 6.09
C GLY A 102 -5.51 3.77 5.24
N LEU A 103 -4.44 4.55 5.39
CA LEU A 103 -4.22 5.78 4.61
C LEU A 103 -4.32 5.57 3.08
N LEU A 104 -4.06 4.35 2.59
CA LEU A 104 -4.22 3.96 1.19
C LEU A 104 -5.59 3.36 0.84
N GLU A 105 -6.30 2.78 1.81
CA GLU A 105 -7.59 2.10 1.59
C GLU A 105 -8.81 3.00 1.89
N LEU A 106 -8.64 3.98 2.78
CA LEU A 106 -9.69 4.91 3.16
C LEU A 106 -9.94 5.93 2.04
N ARG A 107 -11.22 6.17 1.77
CA ARG A 107 -11.66 7.16 0.77
C ARG A 107 -11.24 8.56 1.20
N ALA A 108 -10.94 9.44 0.24
CA ALA A 108 -10.51 10.81 0.52
C ALA A 108 -11.45 11.59 1.46
N ARG A 109 -12.77 11.35 1.38
CA ARG A 109 -13.77 11.96 2.28
C ARG A 109 -13.71 11.52 3.76
N ALA A 110 -13.01 10.43 4.04
CA ALA A 110 -12.81 9.90 5.39
C ALA A 110 -11.44 10.32 5.96
N LEU A 111 -10.60 10.98 5.16
CA LEU A 111 -9.28 11.45 5.53
C LEU A 111 -9.33 12.94 5.84
N ASP A 112 -8.60 13.35 6.87
CA ASP A 112 -8.37 14.77 7.18
C ASP A 112 -7.38 15.40 6.18
N GLU A 113 -7.33 16.73 6.08
CA GLU A 113 -6.43 17.46 5.19
C GLU A 113 -4.96 17.08 5.42
N ARG A 114 -4.57 16.88 6.69
CA ARG A 114 -3.23 16.39 7.05
C ARG A 114 -2.94 15.02 6.46
N GLN A 115 -3.88 14.08 6.59
CA GLN A 115 -3.71 12.69 6.11
C GLN A 115 -3.68 12.64 4.57
N LEU A 116 -4.46 13.49 3.90
CA LEU A 116 -4.40 13.67 2.46
C LEU A 116 -3.02 14.15 2.00
N ALA A 117 -2.47 15.17 2.66
CA ALA A 117 -1.13 15.67 2.34
C ALA A 117 -0.04 14.63 2.62
N GLU A 118 -0.18 13.81 3.66
CA GLU A 118 0.72 12.68 3.94
C GLU A 118 0.65 11.60 2.85
N ARG A 119 -0.55 11.26 2.38
CA ARG A 119 -0.76 10.35 1.26
C ARG A 119 -0.14 10.85 -0.02
N ASP A 120 -0.33 12.12 -0.36
CA ASP A 120 0.23 12.70 -1.59
C ASP A 120 1.77 12.74 -1.55
N ARG A 121 2.35 13.04 -0.38
CA ARG A 121 3.81 12.94 -0.17
C ARG A 121 4.31 11.51 -0.34
N ALA A 122 3.59 10.52 0.20
CA ALA A 122 3.92 9.10 0.05
C ALA A 122 3.83 8.67 -1.43
N MET A 123 2.76 9.04 -2.14
CA MET A 123 2.59 8.74 -3.57
C MET A 123 3.68 9.38 -4.42
N ALA A 124 4.05 10.64 -4.16
CA ALA A 124 5.12 11.31 -4.89
C ALA A 124 6.48 10.62 -4.67
N ARG A 125 6.78 10.19 -3.43
CA ARG A 125 8.00 9.40 -3.14
C ARG A 125 7.96 8.03 -3.81
N ALA A 126 6.81 7.35 -3.76
CA ALA A 126 6.62 6.06 -4.40
C ALA A 126 6.80 6.14 -5.92
N HIS A 127 6.32 7.20 -6.55
CA HIS A 127 6.55 7.42 -7.97
C HIS A 127 8.04 7.60 -8.28
N ARG A 128 8.74 8.47 -7.55
CA ARG A 128 10.20 8.67 -7.73
C ARG A 128 11.01 7.37 -7.56
N LEU A 129 10.70 6.59 -6.52
CA LEU A 129 11.35 5.31 -6.29
C LEU A 129 11.00 4.27 -7.36
N SER A 130 9.76 4.22 -7.83
CA SER A 130 9.35 3.35 -8.93
C SER A 130 10.14 3.67 -10.21
N THR A 131 10.30 4.96 -10.53
CA THR A 131 11.08 5.40 -11.68
C THR A 131 12.56 5.02 -11.53
N ALA A 132 13.13 5.16 -10.33
CA ALA A 132 14.50 4.74 -10.06
C ALA A 132 14.67 3.21 -10.22
N VAL A 133 13.72 2.42 -9.71
CA VAL A 133 13.72 0.95 -9.88
C VAL A 133 13.58 0.55 -11.34
N ALA A 134 12.67 1.18 -12.09
CA ALA A 134 12.52 0.92 -13.51
C ALA A 134 13.79 1.28 -14.30
N GLY A 135 14.41 2.41 -14.00
CA GLY A 135 15.70 2.81 -14.58
C GLY A 135 16.83 1.83 -14.24
N ALA A 136 16.91 1.38 -12.99
CA ALA A 136 17.89 0.38 -12.56
C ALA A 136 17.68 -0.97 -13.26
N ALA A 137 16.42 -1.42 -13.39
CA ALA A 137 16.07 -2.64 -14.11
C ALA A 137 16.45 -2.55 -15.60
N PHE A 138 16.21 -1.40 -16.24
CA PHE A 138 16.63 -1.14 -17.61
C PHE A 138 18.16 -1.22 -17.77
N VAL A 139 18.92 -0.54 -16.91
CA VAL A 139 20.39 -0.57 -16.94
C VAL A 139 20.92 -1.98 -16.69
N ALA A 140 20.34 -2.70 -15.73
CA ALA A 140 20.72 -4.08 -15.42
C ALA A 140 20.46 -5.03 -16.62
N ALA A 141 19.29 -4.92 -17.26
CA ALA A 141 18.96 -5.72 -18.44
C ALA A 141 19.89 -5.40 -19.62
N ALA A 142 20.21 -4.12 -19.85
CA ALA A 142 21.14 -3.68 -20.87
C ALA A 142 22.57 -4.22 -20.62
N ALA A 143 23.03 -4.17 -19.37
CA ALA A 143 24.33 -4.71 -18.98
C ALA A 143 24.38 -6.24 -19.14
N ALA A 144 23.34 -6.96 -18.70
CA ALA A 144 23.25 -8.41 -18.88
C ALA A 144 23.26 -8.81 -20.36
N THR A 145 22.56 -8.07 -21.22
CA THR A 145 22.57 -8.31 -22.67
C THR A 145 23.94 -8.01 -23.28
N ARG A 146 24.55 -6.88 -22.91
CA ARG A 146 25.80 -6.41 -23.53
C ARG A 146 27.04 -7.18 -23.08
N PHE A 147 27.08 -7.60 -21.82
CA PHE A 147 28.27 -8.18 -21.18
C PHE A 147 28.08 -9.61 -20.69
N GLY A 148 26.83 -10.07 -20.53
CA GLY A 148 26.50 -11.39 -19.99
C GLY A 148 26.01 -12.40 -21.03
N ASP A 149 25.97 -12.02 -22.32
CA ASP A 149 25.50 -12.87 -23.42
C ASP A 149 24.07 -13.42 -23.22
N VAL A 150 23.24 -12.65 -22.49
CA VAL A 150 21.83 -13.01 -22.24
C VAL A 150 20.96 -12.36 -23.30
N ASP A 151 20.09 -13.15 -23.94
CA ASP A 151 19.11 -12.61 -24.89
C ASP A 151 18.13 -11.65 -24.18
N ALA A 152 17.99 -10.44 -24.73
CA ALA A 152 17.07 -9.43 -24.21
C ALA A 152 15.61 -9.90 -24.19
N GLY A 153 15.21 -10.75 -25.15
CA GLY A 153 13.88 -11.34 -25.22
C GLY A 153 13.57 -12.23 -24.02
N VAL A 154 14.56 -12.93 -23.49
CA VAL A 154 14.43 -13.79 -22.28
C VAL A 154 14.23 -12.93 -21.03
N LEU A 155 14.87 -11.76 -20.96
CA LEU A 155 14.78 -10.87 -19.80
C LEU A 155 13.54 -9.97 -19.81
N LEU A 156 12.93 -9.72 -20.97
CA LEU A 156 11.86 -8.74 -21.13
C LEU A 156 10.68 -9.00 -20.20
N LEU A 157 10.09 -10.20 -20.27
CA LEU A 157 8.88 -10.51 -19.52
C LEU A 157 9.13 -10.57 -18.00
N PRO A 158 10.19 -11.24 -17.49
CA PRO A 158 10.56 -11.18 -16.08
C PRO A 158 10.83 -9.76 -15.57
N ALA A 159 11.58 -8.94 -16.33
CA ALA A 159 11.91 -7.58 -15.93
C ALA A 159 10.66 -6.69 -15.86
N LEU A 160 9.79 -6.75 -16.87
CA LEU A 160 8.52 -6.01 -16.87
C LEU A 160 7.61 -6.45 -15.71
N GLY A 161 7.51 -7.75 -15.45
CA GLY A 161 6.74 -8.28 -14.33
C GLY A 161 7.25 -7.76 -12.98
N LEU A 162 8.58 -7.81 -12.76
CA LEU A 162 9.22 -7.30 -11.55
C LEU A 162 9.00 -5.80 -11.36
N VAL A 163 9.20 -5.00 -12.42
CA VAL A 163 8.98 -3.55 -12.39
C VAL A 163 7.52 -3.22 -12.12
N LEU A 164 6.59 -3.93 -12.74
CA LEU A 164 5.15 -3.75 -12.53
C LEU A 164 4.75 -4.05 -11.08
N VAL A 165 5.21 -5.18 -10.54
CA VAL A 165 4.94 -5.58 -9.14
C VAL A 165 5.54 -4.56 -8.17
N ALA A 166 6.81 -4.16 -8.39
CA ALA A 166 7.46 -3.15 -7.56
C ALA A 166 6.71 -1.81 -7.63
N HIS A 167 6.32 -1.37 -8.82
CA HIS A 167 5.56 -0.13 -9.01
C HIS A 167 4.21 -0.17 -8.27
N TRP A 168 3.50 -1.30 -8.35
CA TRP A 168 2.19 -1.46 -7.71
C TRP A 168 2.30 -1.45 -6.18
N LEU A 169 3.35 -2.06 -5.62
CA LEU A 169 3.55 -2.17 -4.18
C LEU A 169 4.32 -0.98 -3.57
N MET A 170 4.95 -0.13 -4.39
CA MET A 170 5.77 0.97 -3.91
C MET A 170 5.04 1.92 -2.94
N PRO A 171 3.78 2.34 -3.19
CA PRO A 171 3.06 3.19 -2.25
C PRO A 171 2.89 2.55 -0.88
N LEU A 172 2.62 1.24 -0.83
CA LEU A 172 2.47 0.47 0.40
C LEU A 172 3.77 0.46 1.22
N TRP A 173 4.90 0.15 0.57
CA TRP A 173 6.21 0.12 1.23
C TRP A 173 6.63 1.50 1.71
N VAL A 174 6.47 2.53 0.87
CA VAL A 174 6.81 3.90 1.21
C VAL A 174 5.95 4.40 2.37
N ALA A 175 4.65 4.13 2.34
CA ALA A 175 3.75 4.50 3.44
C ALA A 175 4.16 3.79 4.74
N GLY A 176 4.33 2.47 4.72
CA GLY A 176 4.73 1.69 5.90
C GLY A 176 6.07 2.12 6.53
N LEU A 177 7.03 2.54 5.71
CA LEU A 177 8.33 3.05 6.18
C LEU A 177 8.29 4.51 6.65
N SER A 178 7.28 5.28 6.23
CA SER A 178 7.17 6.72 6.53
C SER A 178 6.33 7.03 7.78
N VAL A 179 5.60 6.06 8.34
CA VAL A 179 4.78 6.26 9.54
C VAL A 179 5.68 6.60 10.73
N ALA A 180 5.44 7.78 11.33
CA ALA A 180 6.10 8.20 12.57
C ALA A 180 5.63 7.33 13.75
N ASP A 181 6.48 7.20 14.77
CA ASP A 181 6.06 6.53 16.00
C ASP A 181 4.93 7.30 16.68
N GLU A 182 3.95 6.58 17.22
CA GLU A 182 2.99 7.16 18.15
C GLU A 182 3.80 7.63 19.38
N PRO A 183 3.60 8.86 19.89
CA PRO A 183 4.19 9.23 21.16
C PRO A 183 3.80 8.17 22.19
N VAL A 184 4.80 7.61 22.88
CA VAL A 184 4.52 6.78 24.05
C VAL A 184 3.90 7.75 25.04
N ASP A 185 2.60 7.63 25.30
CA ASP A 185 2.00 8.31 26.45
C ASP A 185 2.86 7.89 27.63
N GLU A 186 3.62 8.84 28.18
CA GLU A 186 4.30 8.66 29.45
C GLU A 186 3.20 8.28 30.43
N LEU A 187 3.16 6.99 30.77
CA LEU A 187 2.33 6.50 31.85
C LEU A 187 2.73 7.33 33.05
N ASP A 188 1.82 8.19 33.53
CA ASP A 188 1.90 8.81 34.84
C ASP A 188 2.09 7.68 35.87
N THR A 189 3.34 7.36 36.19
CA THR A 189 3.76 6.47 37.28
C THR A 189 4.28 7.29 38.44
#